data_AF-A0A535SSM1-F1
#
_entry.id   AF-A0A535SSM1-F1
#
_cell.length_a   1.000
_cell.length_b   1.000
_cell.length_c   1.000
_cell.angle_alpha   90.00
_cell.angle_beta   90.00
_cell.angle_gamma   90.00
#
_symmetry.space_group_name_H-M   'P 1'
#
loop_
_entity.id
_entity.type
_entity.pdbx_description
1 polymer ?
#
loop_
_entity_poly.entity_id
_entity_poly.type
_entity_poly.pdbx_seq_one_letter_code
_entity_poly.pdbx_strand_id
1 'polypeptide(L)'
;MDRARADGRIRPASHCGHIGASGGAGRGPQTHERGLSRHRRSVPPERAAAGCIYKGRGSARGRGDGRIRRLVGARVVRIRLGTRGSALALAQSDWFAERLRAAGHEVELVRIVTEGDARPIDTEPGEGIFVAAIAGALMRHEIDVAVHSAKDVPLEEEPDLVIAAYPERADPRDALVTRSGSQSLATLPAHATVGTDSPRRAGFLRAARPDLRVVPLHGNVDTRLRRLDAGEVDSLVIACAGLDRLGRGNRIDQRLEAALVTPAPAQGALAIQVRRSDQTLLHVVSAHDNPEIRHEVEAERRVLSATGGTCRAPVGALASVAGDRFSMVVGGVNSDGSDLRVETLEGSLSDAIALADAAGRRLAGAVMLR
;
A
#
# COMPACT_ATOMS: atom_id res chain seq x y z
N MET A 1 -5.79 19.93 -51.84
CA MET A 1 -6.60 20.65 -52.84
C MET A 1 -8.00 20.75 -52.28
N ASP A 2 -8.35 21.86 -51.63
CA ASP A 2 -9.53 22.66 -51.96
C ASP A 2 -9.48 24.02 -51.25
N ARG A 3 -10.03 25.04 -51.90
CA ARG A 3 -9.95 26.50 -51.57
C ARG A 3 -11.05 26.87 -50.55
N ALA A 4 -10.94 27.89 -49.68
CA ALA A 4 -11.03 29.33 -49.96
C ALA A 4 -10.75 30.13 -48.66
N ARG A 5 -9.81 31.08 -48.64
CA ARG A 5 -9.96 32.55 -48.74
C ARG A 5 -10.95 33.22 -47.76
N ALA A 6 -10.41 34.02 -46.83
CA ALA A 6 -10.80 35.42 -46.64
C ALA A 6 -9.67 36.21 -45.92
N ASP A 7 -9.28 37.32 -46.55
CA ASP A 7 -8.30 38.33 -46.13
C ASP A 7 -8.87 39.27 -45.07
N GLY A 8 -8.00 39.92 -44.28
CA GLY A 8 -8.40 41.04 -43.43
C GLY A 8 -7.35 41.52 -42.43
N ARG A 9 -6.36 42.28 -42.91
CA ARG A 9 -5.41 43.07 -42.09
C ARG A 9 -6.16 44.17 -41.31
N ILE A 10 -5.70 44.52 -40.10
CA ILE A 10 -5.23 45.87 -39.68
C ILE A 10 -4.67 45.80 -38.24
N ARG A 11 -3.67 46.65 -38.01
CA ARG A 11 -2.65 46.71 -36.94
C ARG A 11 -3.08 47.58 -35.72
N PRO A 12 -2.25 47.69 -34.66
CA PRO A 12 -2.68 47.89 -33.27
C PRO A 12 -2.71 49.36 -32.82
N ALA A 13 -3.38 49.62 -31.70
CA ALA A 13 -3.32 50.88 -30.97
C ALA A 13 -2.68 50.69 -29.59
N SER A 14 -1.59 51.43 -29.43
CA SER A 14 -0.83 51.79 -28.23
C SER A 14 -1.61 52.66 -27.24
N HIS A 15 -1.28 52.60 -25.94
CA HIS A 15 -1.13 53.79 -25.09
C HIS A 15 -0.23 53.55 -23.87
N CYS A 16 0.75 54.45 -23.71
CA CYS A 16 1.66 54.66 -22.58
C CYS A 16 0.93 55.32 -21.39
N GLY A 17 1.37 55.13 -20.15
CA GLY A 17 2.33 56.00 -19.42
C GLY A 17 1.81 56.22 -17.98
N HIS A 18 2.54 56.64 -16.94
CA HIS A 18 3.95 56.97 -16.72
C HIS A 18 4.11 57.27 -15.19
N ILE A 19 5.24 56.86 -14.58
CA ILE A 19 6.12 57.53 -13.56
C ILE A 19 5.57 58.03 -12.22
N GLY A 20 6.29 57.70 -11.14
CA GLY A 20 6.44 58.52 -9.93
C GLY A 20 7.36 57.90 -8.87
N ALA A 21 8.45 58.57 -8.49
CA ALA A 21 9.61 58.04 -7.76
C ALA A 21 9.80 58.65 -6.34
N SER A 22 10.81 58.13 -5.63
CA SER A 22 11.51 58.67 -4.42
C SER A 22 10.75 58.61 -3.09
N GLY A 23 11.33 58.38 -1.91
CA GLY A 23 12.71 58.31 -1.41
C GLY A 23 12.68 58.74 0.08
N GLY A 24 13.54 58.21 0.96
CA GLY A 24 13.78 58.83 2.27
C GLY A 24 14.02 57.88 3.46
N ALA A 25 15.24 57.94 3.99
CA ALA A 25 15.75 57.23 5.16
C ALA A 25 15.41 57.95 6.49
N GLY A 26 15.46 57.26 7.63
CA GLY A 26 15.40 57.90 8.95
C GLY A 26 15.44 56.97 10.18
N ARG A 27 16.65 56.67 10.65
CA ARG A 27 17.16 56.53 12.05
C ARG A 27 16.19 56.17 13.20
N GLY A 28 16.54 55.14 13.99
CA GLY A 28 16.10 54.98 15.41
C GLY A 28 16.92 55.89 16.36
N PRO A 29 17.07 55.57 17.67
CA PRO A 29 16.33 54.66 18.57
C PRO A 29 15.87 55.36 19.87
N GLN A 30 14.88 54.84 20.63
CA GLN A 30 14.77 55.12 22.07
C GLN A 30 14.26 53.92 22.87
N THR A 31 15.00 53.68 23.93
CA THR A 31 14.89 52.70 25.02
C THR A 31 13.69 52.96 25.92
N HIS A 32 13.01 51.90 26.38
CA HIS A 32 12.45 51.88 27.73
C HIS A 32 12.43 50.44 28.27
N GLU A 33 13.30 50.20 29.24
CA GLU A 33 13.20 49.08 30.18
C GLU A 33 11.89 49.18 30.98
N ARG A 34 11.24 48.04 31.22
CA ARG A 34 10.56 47.68 32.48
C ARG A 34 10.01 46.25 32.42
N GLY A 35 10.35 45.47 33.44
CA GLY A 35 9.37 44.60 34.09
C GLY A 35 9.39 43.12 33.72
N LEU A 36 10.17 42.35 34.49
CA LEU A 36 10.06 40.90 34.68
C LEU A 36 8.63 40.48 35.10
N SER A 37 8.07 39.46 34.46
CA SER A 37 7.28 38.44 35.18
C SER A 37 7.25 37.11 34.42
N ARG A 38 7.45 36.05 35.19
CA ARG A 38 7.73 34.68 34.80
C ARG A 38 6.42 33.94 34.51
N HIS A 39 6.27 33.38 33.32
CA HIS A 39 5.42 32.21 33.09
C HIS A 39 6.16 31.19 32.23
N ARG A 40 7.01 30.39 32.90
CA ARG A 40 7.45 29.09 32.39
C ARG A 40 6.24 28.17 32.40
N ARG A 41 5.69 27.85 31.23
CA ARG A 41 4.86 26.64 31.09
C ARG A 41 5.79 25.47 30.81
N SER A 42 5.83 24.57 31.77
CA SER A 42 6.52 23.29 31.78
C SER A 42 6.06 22.40 30.62
N VAL A 43 7.00 22.02 29.77
CA VAL A 43 6.90 20.91 28.81
C VAL A 43 7.01 19.60 29.63
N PRO A 44 6.08 18.64 29.51
CA PRO A 44 6.24 17.33 30.14
C PRO A 44 7.29 16.48 29.37
N PRO A 45 8.07 15.64 30.05
CA PRO A 45 9.24 15.02 29.46
C PRO A 45 8.90 13.84 28.54
N GLU A 46 9.71 13.70 27.50
CA GLU A 46 9.85 12.53 26.64
C GLU A 46 9.98 11.24 27.46
N ARG A 47 9.13 10.25 27.16
CA ARG A 47 9.38 8.86 27.54
C ARG A 47 9.93 8.12 26.34
N ALA A 48 11.20 7.75 26.45
CA ALA A 48 11.91 6.85 25.57
C ALA A 48 11.15 5.51 25.43
N ALA A 49 10.81 5.14 24.19
CA ALA A 49 10.30 3.82 23.85
C ALA A 49 11.49 2.86 23.72
N ALA A 50 11.92 2.30 24.84
CA ALA A 50 12.81 1.15 24.88
C ALA A 50 12.03 -0.12 24.50
N GLY A 51 12.68 -0.99 23.71
CA GLY A 51 12.07 -2.12 23.01
C GLY A 51 11.30 -3.11 23.87
N CYS A 52 10.19 -3.61 23.31
CA CYS A 52 9.46 -4.74 23.86
C CYS A 52 9.86 -6.02 23.12
N ILE A 53 10.77 -6.76 23.75
CA ILE A 53 11.13 -8.14 23.40
C ILE A 53 10.00 -9.04 23.89
N TYR A 54 9.29 -9.70 22.96
CA TYR A 54 8.37 -10.79 23.31
C TYR A 54 9.19 -11.98 23.85
N LYS A 55 9.24 -12.14 25.17
CA LYS A 55 9.64 -13.38 25.85
C LYS A 55 8.53 -13.79 26.82
N GLY A 56 8.06 -15.01 26.64
CA GLY A 56 6.93 -15.56 27.37
C GLY A 56 7.25 -16.18 28.73
N ARG A 57 6.19 -16.80 29.25
CA ARG A 57 6.00 -17.66 30.43
C ARG A 57 5.57 -16.98 31.73
N GLY A 58 4.35 -17.33 32.13
CA GLY A 58 3.77 -17.10 33.45
C GLY A 58 2.44 -17.85 33.59
N SER A 59 2.52 -19.09 34.08
CA SER A 59 1.43 -20.03 34.35
C SER A 59 0.33 -19.47 35.26
N ALA A 60 -0.94 -19.58 34.85
CA ALA A 60 -2.08 -19.60 35.75
C ALA A 60 -2.95 -20.83 35.43
N ARG A 61 -3.02 -21.75 36.41
CA ARG A 61 -3.84 -22.96 36.40
C ARG A 61 -5.32 -22.59 36.51
N GLY A 62 -6.06 -22.69 35.42
CA GLY A 62 -7.52 -22.76 35.42
C GLY A 62 -7.97 -24.16 34.99
N ARG A 63 -8.47 -24.96 35.93
CA ARG A 63 -9.22 -26.19 35.61
C ARG A 63 -10.60 -25.74 35.13
N GLY A 64 -10.93 -26.03 33.87
CA GLY A 64 -12.23 -25.71 33.29
C GLY A 64 -12.50 -26.60 32.07
N ASP A 65 -13.34 -27.60 32.30
CA ASP A 65 -14.06 -28.50 31.37
C ASP A 65 -13.63 -28.49 29.89
N GLY A 66 -12.91 -29.55 29.50
CA GLY A 66 -12.49 -29.83 28.14
C GLY A 66 -13.62 -30.32 27.24
N ARG A 67 -14.47 -29.39 26.79
CA ARG A 67 -15.38 -29.64 25.66
C ARG A 67 -14.85 -28.96 24.40
N ILE A 68 -13.93 -29.65 23.72
CA ILE A 68 -13.80 -29.47 22.27
C ILE A 68 -15.15 -29.86 21.68
N ARG A 69 -15.96 -28.89 21.27
CA ARG A 69 -17.09 -29.16 20.38
C ARG A 69 -16.52 -29.72 19.09
N ARG A 70 -16.46 -31.05 18.98
CA ARG A 70 -16.34 -31.73 17.68
C ARG A 70 -17.51 -31.24 16.84
N LEU A 71 -17.23 -30.41 15.84
CA LEU A 71 -18.15 -30.19 14.74
C LEU A 71 -18.29 -31.53 14.01
N VAL A 72 -19.33 -32.26 14.36
CA VAL A 72 -19.77 -33.47 13.66
C VAL A 72 -20.18 -33.03 12.25
N GLY A 73 -19.41 -33.43 11.23
CA GLY A 73 -19.86 -33.43 9.83
C GLY A 73 -19.16 -32.50 8.82
N ALA A 74 -17.97 -31.95 9.09
CA ALA A 74 -17.24 -31.24 8.04
C ALA A 74 -16.77 -32.23 6.96
N ARG A 75 -17.44 -32.22 5.81
CA ARG A 75 -17.07 -33.03 4.64
C ARG A 75 -15.69 -32.57 4.16
N VAL A 76 -14.73 -33.49 4.04
CA VAL A 76 -13.44 -33.23 3.39
C VAL A 76 -13.72 -32.77 1.95
N VAL A 77 -13.13 -31.65 1.56
CA VAL A 77 -13.24 -31.07 0.22
C VAL A 77 -11.87 -31.16 -0.43
N ARG A 78 -11.83 -31.55 -1.71
CA ARG A 78 -10.64 -31.45 -2.54
C ARG A 78 -10.66 -30.11 -3.26
N ILE A 79 -9.60 -29.34 -3.10
CA ILE A 79 -9.50 -27.93 -3.53
C ILE A 79 -8.30 -27.78 -4.47
N ARG A 80 -8.55 -27.32 -5.69
CA ARG A 80 -7.49 -26.87 -6.61
C ARG A 80 -7.22 -25.39 -6.35
N LEU A 81 -6.12 -25.07 -5.69
CA LEU A 81 -5.74 -23.71 -5.37
C LEU A 81 -4.82 -23.16 -6.48
N GLY A 82 -5.32 -22.16 -7.21
CA GLY A 82 -4.61 -21.48 -8.27
C GLY A 82 -3.55 -20.52 -7.75
N THR A 83 -2.39 -20.52 -8.41
CA THR A 83 -1.26 -19.64 -8.09
C THR A 83 -0.49 -19.23 -9.33
N ARG A 84 0.21 -18.09 -9.27
CA ARG A 84 1.14 -17.67 -10.32
C ARG A 84 2.47 -18.40 -10.18
N GLY A 85 3.31 -18.34 -11.21
CA GLY A 85 4.64 -18.97 -11.20
C GLY A 85 5.70 -18.26 -10.33
N SER A 86 5.48 -17.01 -9.93
CA SER A 86 6.47 -16.26 -9.14
C SER A 86 6.67 -16.84 -7.73
N ALA A 87 7.90 -16.78 -7.21
CA ALA A 87 8.23 -17.30 -5.87
C ALA A 87 7.34 -16.72 -4.75
N LEU A 88 7.01 -15.43 -4.83
CA LEU A 88 6.13 -14.79 -3.85
C LEU A 88 4.69 -15.33 -3.93
N ALA A 89 4.15 -15.48 -5.14
CA ALA A 89 2.81 -16.03 -5.33
C ALA A 89 2.72 -17.49 -4.84
N LEU A 90 3.74 -18.30 -5.13
CA LEU A 90 3.85 -19.66 -4.61
C LEU A 90 3.88 -19.67 -3.08
N ALA A 91 4.73 -18.85 -2.45
CA ALA A 91 4.82 -18.77 -0.99
C ALA A 91 3.49 -18.33 -0.34
N GLN A 92 2.76 -17.40 -0.96
CA GLN A 92 1.44 -16.96 -0.51
C GLN A 92 0.38 -18.07 -0.63
N SER A 93 0.38 -18.78 -1.75
CA SER A 93 -0.52 -19.88 -2.03
C SER A 93 -0.26 -21.10 -1.15
N ASP A 94 1.01 -21.47 -0.95
CA ASP A 94 1.43 -22.53 -0.02
C ASP A 94 0.98 -22.19 1.40
N TRP A 95 1.22 -20.95 1.85
CA TRP A 95 0.81 -20.51 3.17
C TRP A 95 -0.70 -20.68 3.41
N PHE A 96 -1.55 -20.33 2.43
CA PHE A 96 -2.99 -20.51 2.57
C PHE A 96 -3.42 -21.97 2.41
N ALA A 97 -2.77 -22.73 1.53
CA ALA A 97 -2.99 -24.16 1.37
C ALA A 97 -2.74 -24.92 2.68
N GLU A 98 -1.69 -24.57 3.43
CA GLU A 98 -1.44 -25.16 4.75
C GLU A 98 -2.56 -24.89 5.76
N ARG A 99 -3.23 -23.73 5.70
CA ARG A 99 -4.38 -23.44 6.57
C ARG A 99 -5.58 -24.33 6.22
N LEU A 100 -5.86 -24.48 4.94
CA LEU A 100 -6.94 -25.34 4.45
C LEU A 100 -6.65 -26.82 4.79
N ARG A 101 -5.39 -27.27 4.65
CA ARG A 101 -4.96 -28.62 5.07
C ARG A 101 -5.10 -28.82 6.57
N ALA A 102 -4.70 -27.85 7.38
CA ALA A 102 -4.86 -27.89 8.83
C ALA A 102 -6.34 -27.92 9.26
N ALA A 103 -7.24 -27.36 8.46
CA ALA A 103 -8.69 -27.47 8.64
C ALA A 103 -9.28 -28.83 8.19
N GLY A 104 -8.47 -29.72 7.61
CA GLY A 104 -8.86 -31.08 7.20
C GLY A 104 -9.23 -31.23 5.73
N HIS A 105 -8.90 -30.27 4.87
CA HIS A 105 -9.19 -30.33 3.43
C HIS A 105 -8.00 -30.88 2.62
N GLU A 106 -8.28 -31.49 1.47
CA GLU A 106 -7.26 -31.87 0.50
C GLU A 106 -6.98 -30.69 -0.43
N VAL A 107 -5.72 -30.28 -0.58
CA VAL A 107 -5.36 -29.10 -1.39
C VAL A 107 -4.26 -29.44 -2.40
N GLU A 108 -4.55 -29.20 -3.67
CA GLU A 108 -3.63 -29.28 -4.79
C GLU A 108 -3.28 -27.86 -5.27
N LEU A 109 -1.98 -27.56 -5.43
CA LEU A 109 -1.57 -26.29 -6.05
C LEU A 109 -1.55 -26.41 -7.57
N VAL A 110 -2.29 -25.53 -8.24
CA VAL A 110 -2.36 -25.46 -9.70
C VAL A 110 -1.70 -24.17 -10.16
N ARG A 111 -0.56 -24.30 -10.86
CA ARG A 111 0.15 -23.15 -11.43
C ARG A 111 -0.55 -22.67 -12.68
N ILE A 112 -0.97 -21.41 -12.69
CA ILE A 112 -1.53 -20.72 -13.86
C ILE A 112 -0.41 -19.92 -14.50
N VAL A 113 -0.07 -20.27 -15.73
CA VAL A 113 0.87 -19.49 -16.55
C VAL A 113 0.15 -18.24 -17.01
N THR A 114 0.63 -17.07 -16.58
CA THR A 114 0.06 -15.79 -16.99
C THR A 114 0.92 -15.17 -18.10
N GLU A 115 0.33 -14.37 -18.99
CA GLU A 115 1.09 -13.66 -20.03
C GLU A 115 2.19 -12.77 -19.46
N GLY A 116 1.97 -12.18 -18.28
CA GLY A 116 3.00 -11.33 -17.65
C GLY A 116 4.17 -12.13 -17.06
N ASP A 117 4.02 -13.45 -16.84
CA ASP A 117 5.15 -14.31 -16.42
C ASP A 117 6.04 -14.70 -17.63
N ALA A 118 5.52 -14.56 -18.86
CA ALA A 118 6.24 -14.85 -20.11
C ALA A 118 6.96 -13.62 -20.72
N ARG A 119 6.85 -12.43 -20.11
CA ARG A 119 7.41 -11.17 -20.65
C ARG A 119 8.85 -10.91 -20.21
N PRO A 120 9.63 -10.14 -21.00
CA PRO A 120 10.96 -9.69 -20.59
C PRO A 120 10.90 -8.88 -19.30
N ILE A 121 11.91 -9.06 -18.43
CA ILE A 121 12.00 -8.46 -17.09
C ILE A 121 11.86 -6.93 -17.08
N ASP A 122 12.31 -6.25 -18.14
CA ASP A 122 12.31 -4.80 -18.26
C ASP A 122 11.03 -4.23 -18.89
N THR A 123 10.01 -5.06 -19.10
CA THR A 123 8.72 -4.61 -19.62
C THR A 123 7.74 -4.37 -18.49
N GLU A 124 7.07 -3.23 -18.51
CA GLU A 124 5.99 -2.94 -17.58
C GLU A 124 4.83 -3.92 -17.80
N PRO A 125 4.41 -4.69 -16.77
CA PRO A 125 3.20 -5.48 -16.89
C PRO A 125 2.01 -4.55 -17.06
N GLY A 126 1.14 -4.82 -18.04
CA GLY A 126 -0.14 -4.13 -18.10
C GLY A 126 -0.96 -4.38 -16.84
N GLU A 127 -1.72 -3.37 -16.43
CA GLU A 127 -2.54 -3.42 -15.22
C GLU A 127 -3.52 -4.60 -15.27
N GLY A 128 -3.67 -5.33 -14.15
CA GLY A 128 -4.66 -6.40 -14.02
C GLY A 128 -4.38 -7.70 -14.79
N ILE A 129 -3.35 -7.77 -15.67
CA ILE A 129 -3.08 -8.95 -16.52
C ILE A 129 -2.93 -10.23 -15.70
N PHE A 130 -2.30 -10.14 -14.54
CA PHE A 130 -2.07 -11.27 -13.65
C PHE A 130 -3.35 -11.76 -12.98
N VAL A 131 -4.24 -10.83 -12.60
CA VAL A 131 -5.50 -11.17 -11.94
C VAL A 131 -6.51 -11.69 -12.95
N ALA A 132 -6.57 -11.11 -14.16
CA ALA A 132 -7.46 -11.55 -15.23
C ALA A 132 -7.24 -13.02 -15.63
N ALA A 133 -5.97 -13.47 -15.73
CA ALA A 133 -5.67 -14.86 -16.07
C ALA A 133 -6.19 -15.86 -15.01
N ILE A 134 -6.02 -15.52 -13.73
CA ILE A 134 -6.49 -16.35 -12.60
C ILE A 134 -8.02 -16.30 -12.49
N ALA A 135 -8.64 -15.13 -12.65
CA ALA A 135 -10.09 -14.98 -12.68
C ALA A 135 -10.71 -15.85 -13.79
N GLY A 136 -10.12 -15.83 -14.99
CA GLY A 136 -10.52 -16.71 -16.09
C GLY A 136 -10.40 -18.21 -15.74
N ALA A 137 -9.33 -18.62 -15.05
CA ALA A 137 -9.17 -20.00 -14.60
C ALA A 137 -10.21 -20.42 -13.56
N LEU A 138 -10.62 -19.52 -12.65
CA LEU A 138 -11.73 -19.74 -11.72
C LEU A 138 -13.06 -19.94 -12.48
N MET A 139 -13.33 -19.09 -13.46
CA MET A 139 -14.57 -19.14 -14.27
C MET A 139 -14.63 -20.39 -15.16
N ARG A 140 -13.49 -20.83 -15.70
CA ARG A 140 -13.39 -22.08 -16.49
C ARG A 140 -13.34 -23.34 -15.64
N HIS A 141 -13.48 -23.22 -14.32
CA HIS A 141 -13.38 -24.33 -13.38
C HIS A 141 -12.06 -25.12 -13.48
N GLU A 142 -10.96 -24.46 -13.89
CA GLU A 142 -9.61 -25.05 -13.88
C GLU A 142 -9.03 -25.10 -12.46
N ILE A 143 -9.42 -24.10 -11.65
CA ILE A 143 -9.10 -23.96 -10.24
C ILE A 143 -10.35 -23.63 -9.45
N ASP A 144 -10.29 -23.77 -8.14
CA ASP A 144 -11.42 -23.65 -7.21
C ASP A 144 -11.28 -22.45 -6.29
N VAL A 145 -10.03 -22.17 -5.87
CA VAL A 145 -9.66 -21.06 -4.99
C VAL A 145 -8.48 -20.34 -5.61
N ALA A 146 -8.44 -19.01 -5.51
CA ALA A 146 -7.27 -18.22 -5.89
C ALA A 146 -6.77 -17.38 -4.72
N VAL A 147 -5.46 -17.16 -4.68
CA VAL A 147 -4.79 -16.33 -3.68
C VAL A 147 -4.12 -15.15 -4.37
N HIS A 148 -4.47 -13.95 -3.95
CA HIS A 148 -3.93 -12.71 -4.50
C HIS A 148 -3.29 -11.87 -3.40
N SER A 149 -2.29 -11.06 -3.75
CA SER A 149 -2.00 -9.87 -2.94
C SER A 149 -3.16 -8.90 -3.11
N ALA A 150 -3.82 -8.51 -2.01
CA ALA A 150 -5.07 -7.75 -2.09
C ALA A 150 -4.93 -6.39 -2.80
N LYS A 151 -3.76 -5.77 -2.72
CA LYS A 151 -3.42 -4.51 -3.43
C LYS A 151 -3.40 -4.63 -4.95
N ASP A 152 -3.26 -5.84 -5.49
CA ASP A 152 -3.19 -6.10 -6.93
C ASP A 152 -4.58 -6.49 -7.50
N VAL A 153 -5.58 -6.69 -6.63
CA VAL A 153 -6.95 -7.03 -7.05
C VAL A 153 -7.65 -5.77 -7.56
N PRO A 154 -8.18 -5.76 -8.79
CA PRO A 154 -8.92 -4.63 -9.35
C PRO A 154 -10.07 -4.18 -8.45
N LEU A 155 -10.44 -2.89 -8.53
CA LEU A 155 -11.59 -2.36 -7.81
C LEU A 155 -12.91 -2.86 -8.38
N GLU A 156 -12.98 -3.01 -9.69
CA GLU A 156 -14.09 -3.66 -10.38
C GLU A 156 -14.02 -5.16 -10.14
N GLU A 157 -15.06 -5.71 -9.50
CA GLU A 157 -15.16 -7.13 -9.24
C GLU A 157 -15.90 -7.84 -10.38
N GLU A 158 -15.40 -9.01 -10.77
CA GLU A 158 -16.13 -9.92 -11.65
C GLU A 158 -17.41 -10.42 -10.93
N PRO A 159 -18.61 -10.26 -11.49
CA PRO A 159 -19.87 -10.56 -10.78
C PRO A 159 -19.96 -12.01 -10.25
N ASP A 160 -19.40 -12.95 -10.99
CA ASP A 160 -19.41 -14.38 -10.66
C ASP A 160 -18.33 -14.80 -9.66
N LEU A 161 -17.42 -13.90 -9.30
CA LEU A 161 -16.37 -14.12 -8.32
C LEU A 161 -16.62 -13.28 -7.07
N VAL A 162 -16.01 -13.69 -5.97
CA VAL A 162 -16.09 -12.98 -4.70
C VAL A 162 -14.85 -13.24 -3.85
N ILE A 163 -14.41 -12.22 -3.13
CA ILE A 163 -13.35 -12.35 -2.13
C ILE A 163 -13.95 -12.93 -0.84
N ALA A 164 -13.87 -14.25 -0.71
CA ALA A 164 -14.44 -14.99 0.40
C ALA A 164 -13.68 -14.81 1.72
N ALA A 165 -12.39 -14.47 1.66
CA ALA A 165 -11.62 -14.20 2.87
C ALA A 165 -10.50 -13.17 2.66
N TYR A 166 -10.32 -12.33 3.67
CA TYR A 166 -9.09 -11.63 4.00
C TYR A 166 -8.52 -12.24 5.30
N PRO A 167 -7.55 -13.18 5.22
CA PRO A 167 -6.92 -13.75 6.41
C PRO A 167 -6.00 -12.72 7.08
N GLU A 168 -5.18 -13.13 8.06
CA GLU A 168 -4.33 -12.18 8.77
C GLU A 168 -3.38 -11.41 7.84
N ARG A 169 -3.21 -10.13 8.16
CA ARG A 169 -2.42 -9.19 7.38
C ARG A 169 -0.96 -9.23 7.81
N ALA A 170 -0.05 -9.31 6.83
CA ALA A 170 1.38 -9.13 7.07
C ALA A 170 1.72 -7.63 7.21
N ASP A 171 2.95 -7.30 7.62
CA ASP A 171 3.39 -5.90 7.79
C ASP A 171 3.07 -5.05 6.53
N PRO A 172 2.15 -4.08 6.64
CA PRO A 172 1.68 -3.32 5.48
C PRO A 172 2.67 -2.25 5.03
N ARG A 173 3.72 -1.97 5.82
CA ARG A 173 4.68 -0.91 5.52
C ARG A 173 5.53 -1.20 4.29
N ASP A 174 6.09 -0.14 3.72
CA ASP A 174 7.20 -0.25 2.78
C ASP A 174 8.53 -0.42 3.55
N ALA A 175 9.46 -1.15 2.96
CA ALA A 175 10.79 -1.43 3.45
C ALA A 175 11.82 -0.70 2.59
N LEU A 176 12.76 -0.01 3.24
CA LEU A 176 14.04 0.34 2.65
C LEU A 176 14.98 -0.86 2.74
N VAL A 177 15.60 -1.21 1.62
CA VAL A 177 16.66 -2.22 1.52
C VAL A 177 17.85 -1.56 0.85
N THR A 178 19.02 -1.63 1.45
CA THR A 178 20.27 -1.05 0.96
C THR A 178 21.29 -2.15 0.69
N ARG A 179 22.27 -1.85 -0.17
CA ARG A 179 23.31 -2.82 -0.51
C ARG A 179 24.27 -3.09 0.63
N SER A 180 24.64 -2.06 1.40
CA SER A 180 25.57 -2.18 2.53
C SER A 180 24.91 -2.61 3.84
N GLY A 181 23.58 -2.46 3.94
CA GLY A 181 22.82 -2.72 5.15
C GLY A 181 22.93 -1.58 6.19
N SER A 182 22.08 -1.66 7.22
CA SER A 182 22.07 -0.80 8.42
C SER A 182 21.89 0.70 8.15
N GLN A 183 21.15 1.07 7.11
CA GLN A 183 20.82 2.47 6.79
C GLN A 183 19.34 2.77 6.97
N SER A 184 19.04 4.07 7.09
CA SER A 184 17.68 4.62 7.06
C SER A 184 17.53 5.57 5.88
N LEU A 185 16.29 5.91 5.52
CA LEU A 185 15.99 6.90 4.48
C LEU A 185 16.63 8.26 4.81
N ALA A 186 16.72 8.61 6.10
CA ALA A 186 17.35 9.84 6.55
C ALA A 186 18.88 9.83 6.40
N THR A 187 19.51 8.66 6.47
CA THR A 187 20.98 8.51 6.45
C THR A 187 21.54 8.14 5.07
N LEU A 188 20.68 7.90 4.07
CA LEU A 188 21.14 7.67 2.70
C LEU A 188 22.01 8.84 2.21
N PRO A 189 23.14 8.56 1.52
CA PRO A 189 23.99 9.60 0.94
C PRO A 189 23.21 10.54 0.03
N ALA A 190 23.65 11.79 -0.05
CA ALA A 190 23.09 12.74 -1.00
C ALA A 190 23.17 12.17 -2.42
N HIS A 191 22.09 12.33 -3.19
CA HIS A 191 21.99 11.86 -4.58
C HIS A 191 22.07 10.33 -4.77
N ALA A 192 21.96 9.55 -3.69
CA ALA A 192 21.85 8.10 -3.78
C ALA A 192 20.65 7.69 -4.64
N THR A 193 20.81 6.57 -5.35
CA THR A 193 19.78 5.99 -6.21
C THR A 193 18.84 5.10 -5.43
N VAL A 194 17.54 5.26 -5.65
CA VAL A 194 16.48 4.46 -5.01
C VAL A 194 15.62 3.81 -6.08
N GLY A 195 15.67 2.48 -6.16
CA GLY A 195 14.91 1.69 -7.13
C GLY A 195 13.47 1.45 -6.70
N THR A 196 12.51 1.96 -7.47
CA THR A 196 11.07 1.64 -7.36
C THR A 196 10.35 2.02 -8.65
N ASP A 197 9.44 1.15 -9.11
CA ASP A 197 8.53 1.39 -10.25
C ASP A 197 7.16 1.93 -9.82
N SER A 198 6.89 2.01 -8.51
CA SER A 198 5.63 2.54 -7.98
C SER A 198 5.62 4.08 -8.00
N PRO A 199 4.67 4.73 -8.71
CA PRO A 199 4.52 6.19 -8.69
C PRO A 199 4.25 6.74 -7.29
N ARG A 200 3.44 6.01 -6.50
CA ARG A 200 3.19 6.30 -5.07
C ARG A 200 4.50 6.42 -4.30
N ARG A 201 5.32 5.37 -4.29
CA ARG A 201 6.60 5.38 -3.55
C ARG A 201 7.52 6.48 -4.06
N ALA A 202 7.62 6.64 -5.39
CA ALA A 202 8.46 7.66 -6.00
C ALA A 202 8.09 9.07 -5.52
N GLY A 203 6.80 9.41 -5.51
CA GLY A 203 6.30 10.70 -5.02
C GLY A 203 6.60 10.92 -3.53
N PHE A 204 6.27 9.96 -2.66
CA PHE A 204 6.52 10.10 -1.22
C PHE A 204 8.02 10.22 -0.91
N LEU A 205 8.87 9.47 -1.62
CA LEU A 205 10.33 9.55 -1.45
C LEU A 205 10.88 10.90 -1.91
N ARG A 206 10.43 11.43 -3.06
CA ARG A 206 10.85 12.74 -3.56
C ARG A 206 10.39 13.88 -2.66
N ALA A 207 9.19 13.77 -2.08
CA ALA A 207 8.71 14.74 -1.11
C ALA A 207 9.54 14.72 0.19
N ALA A 208 9.90 13.52 0.68
CA ALA A 208 10.67 13.37 1.91
C ALA A 208 12.16 13.69 1.77
N ARG A 209 12.76 13.36 0.62
CA ARG A 209 14.18 13.50 0.31
C ARG A 209 14.37 13.95 -1.15
N PRO A 210 14.17 15.25 -1.46
CA PRO A 210 14.23 15.77 -2.83
C PRO A 210 15.60 15.60 -3.52
N ASP A 211 16.65 15.36 -2.74
CA ASP A 211 18.01 15.17 -3.23
C ASP A 211 18.27 13.77 -3.81
N LEU A 212 17.43 12.76 -3.48
CA LEU A 212 17.60 11.38 -3.91
C LEU A 212 17.21 11.17 -5.38
N ARG A 213 17.89 10.25 -6.04
CA ARG A 213 17.61 9.86 -7.43
C ARG A 213 16.70 8.64 -7.47
N VAL A 214 15.40 8.86 -7.44
CA VAL A 214 14.41 7.77 -7.57
C VAL A 214 14.33 7.31 -9.04
N VAL A 215 14.67 6.05 -9.29
CA VAL A 215 14.73 5.44 -10.63
C VAL A 215 13.79 4.24 -10.74
N PRO A 216 13.13 4.03 -11.90
CA PRO A 216 12.31 2.84 -12.14
C PRO A 216 13.13 1.56 -12.01
N LEU A 217 12.59 0.55 -11.33
CA LEU A 217 13.20 -0.77 -11.22
C LEU A 217 12.13 -1.87 -11.30
N HIS A 218 12.09 -2.55 -12.45
CA HIS A 218 11.12 -3.61 -12.74
C HIS A 218 11.60 -4.99 -12.27
N GLY A 219 10.68 -5.95 -12.30
CA GLY A 219 10.91 -7.34 -11.91
C GLY A 219 10.23 -7.71 -10.59
N ASN A 220 10.22 -9.01 -10.29
CA ASN A 220 9.74 -9.53 -9.00
C ASN A 220 10.75 -9.22 -7.88
N VAL A 221 10.42 -9.60 -6.63
CA VAL A 221 11.25 -9.31 -5.45
C VAL A 221 12.68 -9.83 -5.60
N ASP A 222 12.86 -11.09 -6.03
CA ASP A 222 14.19 -11.69 -6.16
C ASP A 222 15.03 -11.01 -7.25
N THR A 223 14.41 -10.66 -8.38
CA THR A 223 15.08 -9.89 -9.44
C THR A 223 15.54 -8.54 -8.92
N ARG A 224 14.68 -7.79 -8.22
CA ARG A 224 15.04 -6.47 -7.68
C ARG A 224 16.19 -6.57 -6.67
N LEU A 225 16.13 -7.55 -5.76
CA LEU A 225 17.22 -7.79 -4.80
C LEU A 225 18.54 -8.12 -5.48
N ARG A 226 18.53 -8.95 -6.53
CA ARG A 226 19.74 -9.22 -7.32
C ARG A 226 20.30 -7.98 -7.99
N ARG A 227 19.44 -7.13 -8.57
CA ARG A 227 19.87 -5.87 -9.22
C ARG A 227 20.47 -4.89 -8.21
N LEU A 228 19.91 -4.81 -7.00
CA LEU A 228 20.50 -4.10 -5.87
C LEU A 228 21.88 -4.66 -5.51
N ASP A 229 21.99 -5.99 -5.36
CA ASP A 229 23.24 -6.65 -4.98
C ASP A 229 24.33 -6.47 -6.06
N ALA A 230 23.93 -6.39 -7.33
CA ALA A 230 24.80 -6.08 -8.47
C ALA A 230 25.23 -4.59 -8.55
N GLY A 231 24.66 -3.72 -7.72
CA GLY A 231 24.99 -2.30 -7.68
C GLY A 231 24.33 -1.44 -8.76
N GLU A 232 23.23 -1.91 -9.38
CA GLU A 232 22.46 -1.10 -10.33
C GLU A 232 21.76 0.10 -9.66
N VAL A 233 21.46 -0.04 -8.37
CA VAL A 233 20.93 1.01 -7.50
C VAL A 233 21.58 0.90 -6.11
N ASP A 234 21.58 2.00 -5.35
CA ASP A 234 22.12 2.02 -3.98
C ASP A 234 21.14 1.42 -2.97
N SER A 235 19.85 1.54 -3.25
CA SER A 235 18.77 1.07 -2.39
C SER A 235 17.48 0.75 -3.16
N LEU A 236 16.57 0.04 -2.50
CA LEU A 236 15.24 -0.31 -2.97
C LEU A 236 14.19 0.14 -1.96
N VAL A 237 13.01 0.49 -2.47
CA VAL A 237 11.80 0.56 -1.63
C VAL A 237 10.75 -0.43 -2.15
N ILE A 238 10.48 -1.46 -1.35
CA ILE A 238 9.58 -2.58 -1.67
C ILE A 238 8.68 -2.91 -0.47
N ALA A 239 7.64 -3.73 -0.61
CA ALA A 239 6.73 -4.02 0.50
C ALA A 239 7.40 -4.95 1.55
N CYS A 240 7.26 -4.65 2.85
CA CYS A 240 7.74 -5.51 3.94
C CYS A 240 7.17 -6.93 3.80
N ALA A 241 5.85 -7.03 3.61
CA ALA A 241 5.15 -8.31 3.45
C ALA A 241 5.73 -9.22 2.36
N GLY A 242 6.26 -8.66 1.27
CA GLY A 242 6.86 -9.46 0.19
C GLY A 242 8.18 -10.12 0.62
N LEU A 243 9.02 -9.37 1.36
CA LEU A 243 10.26 -9.88 1.91
C LEU A 243 10.02 -10.89 3.03
N ASP A 244 9.13 -10.56 3.96
CA ASP A 244 8.83 -11.41 5.11
C ASP A 244 8.26 -12.78 4.68
N ARG A 245 7.33 -12.80 3.70
CA ARG A 245 6.78 -14.06 3.13
C ARG A 245 7.80 -14.92 2.39
N LEU A 246 8.84 -14.31 1.84
CA LEU A 246 9.94 -15.02 1.18
C LEU A 246 11.04 -15.43 2.18
N GLY A 247 10.85 -15.20 3.48
CA GLY A 247 11.89 -15.47 4.49
C GLY A 247 13.11 -14.54 4.38
N ARG A 248 12.94 -13.37 3.73
CA ARG A 248 14.00 -12.37 3.49
C ARG A 248 13.86 -11.12 4.37
N GLY A 249 13.12 -11.21 5.46
CA GLY A 249 12.87 -10.07 6.37
C GLY A 249 14.14 -9.48 6.99
N ASN A 250 15.23 -10.26 7.07
CA ASN A 250 16.55 -9.82 7.50
C ASN A 250 17.24 -8.83 6.54
N ARG A 251 16.75 -8.70 5.30
CA ARG A 251 17.23 -7.70 4.34
C ARG A 251 16.67 -6.30 4.61
N ILE A 252 15.65 -6.17 5.47
CA ILE A 252 15.00 -4.88 5.70
C ILE A 252 15.86 -4.04 6.64
N ASP A 253 16.38 -2.93 6.13
CA ASP A 253 17.17 -1.99 6.93
C ASP A 253 16.26 -1.05 7.72
N GLN A 254 15.18 -0.58 7.09
CA GLN A 254 14.18 0.26 7.74
C GLN A 254 12.79 -0.09 7.24
N ARG A 255 11.86 -0.25 8.18
CA ARG A 255 10.42 -0.24 7.89
C ARG A 255 9.96 1.21 7.92
N LEU A 256 9.46 1.69 6.79
CA LEU A 256 9.08 3.08 6.61
C LEU A 256 7.71 3.32 7.26
N GLU A 257 7.66 4.31 8.13
CA GLU A 257 6.42 4.67 8.83
C GLU A 257 5.36 5.18 7.85
N ALA A 258 4.08 4.86 8.13
CA ALA A 258 2.99 5.15 7.21
C ALA A 258 2.76 6.66 6.98
N ALA A 259 3.15 7.50 7.95
CA ALA A 259 3.13 8.95 7.80
C ALA A 259 4.20 9.49 6.85
N LEU A 260 5.29 8.73 6.64
CA LEU A 260 6.39 9.08 5.74
C LEU A 260 6.15 8.54 4.33
N VAL A 261 5.77 7.26 4.23
CA VAL A 261 5.41 6.61 2.98
C VAL A 261 4.12 5.83 3.23
N THR A 262 2.98 6.46 2.93
CA THR A 262 1.68 5.83 3.17
C THR A 262 1.52 4.60 2.27
N PRO A 263 1.28 3.40 2.85
CA PRO A 263 1.21 2.16 2.09
C PRO A 263 0.16 2.17 0.98
N ALA A 264 0.38 1.36 -0.06
CA ALA A 264 -0.66 1.14 -1.06
C ALA A 264 -1.91 0.54 -0.37
N PRO A 265 -3.13 0.93 -0.79
CA PRO A 265 -4.35 0.30 -0.30
C PRO A 265 -4.26 -1.23 -0.37
N ALA A 266 -4.67 -1.89 0.71
CA ALA A 266 -4.63 -3.33 0.92
C ALA A 266 -3.22 -3.96 0.91
N GLN A 267 -2.13 -3.19 1.01
CA GLN A 267 -0.78 -3.73 1.09
C GLN A 267 -0.63 -4.63 2.33
N GLY A 268 0.00 -5.79 2.15
CA GLY A 268 0.19 -6.77 3.22
C GLY A 268 -0.96 -7.76 3.39
N ALA A 269 -2.17 -7.45 2.93
CA ALA A 269 -3.29 -8.37 2.96
C ALA A 269 -3.25 -9.37 1.78
N LEU A 270 -3.83 -10.55 1.99
CA LEU A 270 -4.16 -11.49 0.92
C LEU A 270 -5.66 -11.42 0.66
N ALA A 271 -6.07 -11.55 -0.59
CA ALA A 271 -7.46 -11.72 -0.98
C ALA A 271 -7.64 -13.16 -1.49
N ILE A 272 -8.54 -13.90 -0.86
CA ILE A 272 -8.87 -15.28 -1.24
C ILE A 272 -10.16 -15.27 -2.04
N GLN A 273 -10.07 -15.59 -3.31
CA GLN A 273 -11.17 -15.49 -4.25
C GLN A 273 -11.72 -16.86 -4.62
N VAL A 274 -13.05 -16.96 -4.71
CA VAL A 274 -13.79 -18.15 -5.16
C VAL A 274 -14.93 -17.74 -6.08
N ARG A 275 -15.57 -18.72 -6.72
CA ARG A 275 -16.83 -18.51 -7.45
C ARG A 275 -17.97 -18.25 -6.48
N ARG A 276 -18.81 -17.25 -6.76
CA ARG A 276 -20.00 -16.90 -5.96
C ARG A 276 -21.04 -18.02 -5.92
N SER A 277 -21.11 -18.83 -6.98
CA SER A 277 -22.03 -19.98 -7.06
C SER A 277 -21.58 -21.18 -6.20
N ASP A 278 -20.32 -21.24 -5.78
CA ASP A 278 -19.75 -22.36 -5.04
C ASP A 278 -19.96 -22.20 -3.53
N GLN A 279 -21.18 -22.50 -3.07
CA GLN A 279 -21.57 -22.35 -1.66
C GLN A 279 -20.72 -23.20 -0.70
N THR A 280 -20.18 -24.32 -1.19
CA THR A 280 -19.32 -25.20 -0.37
C THR A 280 -17.97 -24.52 -0.13
N LEU A 281 -17.32 -24.02 -1.18
CA LEU A 281 -16.04 -23.32 -1.03
C LEU A 281 -16.20 -21.99 -0.31
N LEU A 282 -17.31 -21.27 -0.51
CA LEU A 282 -17.62 -20.06 0.25
C LEU A 282 -17.63 -20.33 1.75
N HIS A 283 -18.33 -21.37 2.18
CA HIS A 283 -18.36 -21.78 3.59
C HIS A 283 -16.97 -22.16 4.11
N VAL A 284 -16.21 -22.96 3.36
CA VAL A 284 -14.86 -23.40 3.75
C VAL A 284 -13.89 -22.22 3.85
N VAL A 285 -13.85 -21.36 2.84
CA VAL A 285 -12.87 -20.26 2.77
C VAL A 285 -13.22 -19.13 3.73
N SER A 286 -14.50 -18.79 3.88
CA SER A 286 -14.93 -17.71 4.79
C SER A 286 -14.62 -18.00 6.27
N ALA A 287 -14.41 -19.27 6.66
CA ALA A 287 -13.92 -19.61 7.99
C ALA A 287 -12.51 -19.06 8.29
N HIS A 288 -11.77 -18.65 7.26
CA HIS A 288 -10.47 -18.00 7.37
C HIS A 288 -10.52 -16.47 7.19
N ASP A 289 -11.71 -15.89 7.06
CA ASP A 289 -11.89 -14.44 6.98
C ASP A 289 -11.63 -13.80 8.34
N ASN A 290 -10.91 -12.68 8.35
CA ASN A 290 -10.76 -11.85 9.53
C ASN A 290 -11.61 -10.57 9.35
N PRO A 291 -12.67 -10.39 10.16
CA PRO A 291 -13.55 -9.23 10.03
C PRO A 291 -12.83 -7.89 10.19
N GLU A 292 -11.88 -7.76 11.12
CA GLU A 292 -11.15 -6.49 11.31
C GLU A 292 -10.32 -6.16 10.06
N ILE A 293 -9.56 -7.14 9.55
CA ILE A 293 -8.77 -6.96 8.32
C ILE A 293 -9.67 -6.68 7.11
N ARG A 294 -10.84 -7.31 7.02
CA ARG A 294 -11.82 -7.02 5.96
C ARG A 294 -12.23 -5.55 5.98
N HIS A 295 -12.65 -5.03 7.15
CA HIS A 295 -13.05 -3.63 7.27
C HIS A 295 -11.89 -2.68 6.94
N GLU A 296 -10.67 -2.99 7.40
CA GLU A 296 -9.47 -2.22 7.06
C GLU A 296 -9.24 -2.16 5.54
N VAL A 297 -9.20 -3.33 4.89
CA VAL A 297 -8.94 -3.44 3.44
C VAL A 297 -10.06 -2.79 2.63
N GLU A 298 -11.32 -2.98 3.00
CA GLU A 298 -12.46 -2.39 2.28
C GLU A 298 -12.48 -0.86 2.42
N ALA A 299 -12.14 -0.32 3.61
CA ALA A 299 -11.98 1.12 3.79
C ALA A 299 -10.82 1.68 2.96
N GLU A 300 -9.67 1.01 2.95
CA GLU A 300 -8.52 1.41 2.12
C GLU A 300 -8.84 1.38 0.62
N ARG A 301 -9.50 0.33 0.15
CA ARG A 301 -9.96 0.21 -1.24
C ARG A 301 -11.01 1.29 -1.58
N ARG A 302 -11.83 1.68 -0.61
CA ARG A 302 -12.80 2.77 -0.79
C ARG A 302 -12.11 4.11 -1.04
N VAL A 303 -10.99 4.42 -0.37
CA VAL A 303 -10.19 5.62 -0.68
C VAL A 303 -9.81 5.63 -2.16
N LEU A 304 -9.22 4.53 -2.65
CA LEU A 304 -8.76 4.43 -4.03
C LEU A 304 -9.90 4.56 -5.05
N SER A 305 -11.01 3.87 -4.77
CA SER A 305 -12.22 3.97 -5.60
C SER A 305 -12.76 5.39 -5.66
N ALA A 306 -12.83 6.07 -4.51
CA ALA A 306 -13.31 7.44 -4.43
C ALA A 306 -12.37 8.45 -5.09
N THR A 307 -11.09 8.11 -5.30
CA THR A 307 -10.20 8.96 -6.12
C THR A 307 -10.50 8.82 -7.62
N GLY A 308 -11.14 7.73 -8.07
CA GLY A 308 -11.18 7.35 -9.48
C GLY A 308 -9.82 6.88 -10.01
N GLY A 309 -8.91 6.51 -9.10
CA GLY A 309 -7.57 6.05 -9.41
C GLY A 309 -7.52 4.55 -9.67
N THR A 310 -6.43 4.09 -10.27
CA THR A 310 -6.13 2.66 -10.47
C THR A 310 -5.03 2.21 -9.51
N CYS A 311 -4.54 0.97 -9.59
CA CYS A 311 -3.50 0.48 -8.67
C CYS A 311 -2.18 1.26 -8.78
N ARG A 312 -2.01 2.06 -9.85
CA ARG A 312 -0.85 2.93 -10.09
C ARG A 312 -1.01 4.35 -9.55
N ALA A 313 -2.20 4.74 -9.12
CA ALA A 313 -2.44 6.07 -8.56
C ALA A 313 -1.46 6.31 -7.40
N PRO A 314 -0.88 7.52 -7.28
CA PRO A 314 0.08 7.82 -6.24
C PRO A 314 -0.62 8.13 -4.90
N VAL A 315 -1.52 7.23 -4.50
CA VAL A 315 -2.38 7.29 -3.31
C VAL A 315 -2.03 6.14 -2.39
N GLY A 316 -1.95 6.43 -1.09
CA GLY A 316 -1.78 5.45 -0.03
C GLY A 316 -2.92 5.50 0.97
N ALA A 317 -3.26 4.35 1.55
CA ALA A 317 -4.20 4.23 2.65
C ALA A 317 -3.79 3.04 3.53
N LEU A 318 -3.78 3.27 4.85
CA LEU A 318 -3.59 2.25 5.87
C LEU A 318 -4.61 2.46 6.97
N ALA A 319 -5.60 1.58 7.04
CA ALA A 319 -6.60 1.53 8.08
C ALA A 319 -6.17 0.57 9.21
N SER A 320 -6.70 0.83 10.40
CA SER A 320 -6.63 -0.07 11.54
C SER A 320 -7.96 -0.09 12.27
N VAL A 321 -8.45 -1.29 12.59
CA VAL A 321 -9.67 -1.52 13.36
C VAL A 321 -9.32 -2.24 14.66
N ALA A 322 -9.87 -1.77 15.78
CA ALA A 322 -9.76 -2.43 17.08
C ALA A 322 -11.09 -2.32 17.83
N GLY A 323 -11.92 -3.36 17.74
CA GLY A 323 -13.32 -3.29 18.19
C GLY A 323 -14.10 -2.24 17.39
N ASP A 324 -14.70 -1.27 18.08
CA ASP A 324 -15.43 -0.17 17.43
C ASP A 324 -14.54 1.01 17.03
N ARG A 325 -13.24 1.01 17.39
CA ARG A 325 -12.34 2.09 17.02
C ARG A 325 -11.79 1.88 15.63
N PHE A 326 -11.94 2.89 14.79
CA PHE A 326 -11.36 2.98 13.46
C PHE A 326 -10.34 4.12 13.40
N SER A 327 -9.20 3.84 12.77
CA SER A 327 -8.23 4.87 12.40
C SER A 327 -7.70 4.61 11.00
N MET A 328 -7.32 5.65 10.27
CA MET A 328 -6.69 5.52 8.96
C MET A 328 -5.65 6.61 8.72
N VAL A 329 -4.47 6.24 8.24
CA VAL A 329 -3.55 7.18 7.59
C VAL A 329 -3.80 7.09 6.09
N VAL A 330 -4.11 8.23 5.48
CA VAL A 330 -4.37 8.33 4.04
C VAL A 330 -3.53 9.46 3.47
N GLY A 331 -3.00 9.26 2.27
CA GLY A 331 -2.15 10.26 1.65
C GLY A 331 -2.10 10.15 0.14
N GLY A 332 -1.75 11.26 -0.49
CA GLY A 332 -1.54 11.36 -1.93
C GLY A 332 -0.42 12.36 -2.22
N VAL A 333 0.28 12.15 -3.32
CA VAL A 333 1.45 12.95 -3.71
C VAL A 333 1.64 12.84 -5.22
N ASN A 334 2.04 13.91 -5.89
CA ASN A 334 2.38 13.81 -7.30
C ASN A 334 3.65 12.97 -7.45
N SER A 335 3.83 12.31 -8.60
CA SER A 335 4.98 11.43 -8.80
C SER A 335 6.33 12.16 -8.71
N ASP A 336 6.37 13.47 -8.94
CA ASP A 336 7.55 14.33 -8.75
C ASP A 336 7.81 14.76 -7.30
N GLY A 337 6.90 14.45 -6.37
CA GLY A 337 6.95 14.81 -4.95
C GLY A 337 6.18 16.08 -4.57
N SER A 338 5.58 16.78 -5.54
CA SER A 338 4.73 17.95 -5.26
C SER A 338 3.36 17.56 -4.69
N ASP A 339 2.65 18.55 -4.13
CA ASP A 339 1.30 18.42 -3.60
C ASP A 339 1.08 17.27 -2.60
N LEU A 340 2.10 16.96 -1.79
CA LEU A 340 1.99 15.97 -0.72
C LEU A 340 0.87 16.34 0.26
N ARG A 341 -0.07 15.41 0.44
CA ARG A 341 -1.11 15.44 1.47
C ARG A 341 -1.08 14.15 2.24
N VAL A 342 -1.03 14.24 3.56
CA VAL A 342 -1.19 13.13 4.49
C VAL A 342 -2.13 13.58 5.58
N GLU A 343 -3.17 12.80 5.84
CA GLU A 343 -4.13 13.05 6.91
C GLU A 343 -4.35 11.76 7.71
N THR A 344 -4.73 11.93 8.97
CA THR A 344 -5.15 10.84 9.85
C THR A 344 -6.63 11.02 10.14
N LEU A 345 -7.39 9.94 9.96
CA LEU A 345 -8.81 9.85 10.23
C LEU A 345 -9.02 8.99 11.47
N GLU A 346 -9.99 9.35 12.29
CA GLU A 346 -10.44 8.56 13.44
C GLU A 346 -11.96 8.57 13.48
N GLY A 347 -12.56 7.45 13.92
CA GLY A 347 -14.01 7.32 14.00
C GLY A 347 -14.46 6.00 14.59
N SER A 348 -15.77 5.77 14.52
CA SER A 348 -16.36 4.46 14.81
C SER A 348 -16.19 3.52 13.62
N LEU A 349 -16.39 2.21 13.83
CA LEU A 349 -16.40 1.24 12.73
C LEU A 349 -17.52 1.54 11.72
N SER A 350 -18.68 2.02 12.21
CA SER A 350 -19.81 2.40 11.33
C SER A 350 -19.52 3.59 10.42
N ASP A 351 -18.58 4.47 10.79
CA ASP A 351 -18.20 5.64 9.99
C ASP A 351 -17.08 5.34 8.98
N ALA A 352 -16.40 4.20 9.12
CA ALA A 352 -15.14 3.89 8.42
C ALA A 352 -15.22 4.10 6.90
N ILE A 353 -16.25 3.56 6.24
CA ILE A 353 -16.44 3.67 4.79
C ILE A 353 -16.75 5.11 4.38
N ALA A 354 -17.57 5.83 5.14
CA ALA A 354 -17.91 7.23 4.84
C ALA A 354 -16.69 8.16 4.99
N LEU A 355 -15.88 7.94 6.03
CA LEU A 355 -14.63 8.67 6.25
C LEU A 355 -13.63 8.41 5.11
N ALA A 356 -13.42 7.14 4.74
CA ALA A 356 -12.54 6.73 3.65
C ALA A 356 -12.95 7.34 2.31
N ASP A 357 -14.25 7.29 2.00
CA ASP A 357 -14.84 7.83 0.79
C ASP A 357 -14.67 9.36 0.69
N ALA A 358 -14.89 10.07 1.80
CA ALA A 358 -14.67 11.52 1.87
C ALA A 358 -13.18 11.88 1.68
N ALA A 359 -12.28 11.10 2.25
CA ALA A 359 -10.83 11.29 2.08
C ALA A 359 -10.38 11.06 0.64
N GLY A 360 -10.84 9.99 -0.01
CA GLY A 360 -10.54 9.74 -1.42
C GLY A 360 -11.00 10.89 -2.33
N ARG A 361 -12.21 11.43 -2.11
CA ARG A 361 -12.68 12.61 -2.85
C ARG A 361 -11.83 13.86 -2.61
N ARG A 362 -11.35 14.09 -1.39
CA ARG A 362 -10.44 15.21 -1.10
C ARG A 362 -9.11 15.06 -1.85
N LEU A 363 -8.57 13.85 -1.92
CA LEU A 363 -7.34 13.56 -2.65
C LEU A 363 -7.49 13.71 -4.17
N ALA A 364 -8.64 13.32 -4.75
CA ALA A 364 -8.91 13.47 -6.18
C ALA A 364 -8.78 14.91 -6.68
N GLY A 365 -9.12 15.89 -5.83
CA GLY A 365 -8.99 17.31 -6.15
C GLY A 365 -7.60 17.91 -5.93
N ALA A 366 -6.67 17.15 -5.33
CA ALA A 366 -5.40 17.68 -4.82
C ALA A 366 -4.16 17.07 -5.50
N VAL A 367 -4.27 15.89 -6.13
CA VAL A 367 -3.14 15.14 -6.66
C VAL A 367 -3.42 14.71 -8.10
N MET A 368 -2.43 14.78 -8.97
CA MET A 368 -2.51 14.21 -10.31
C MET A 368 -2.55 12.68 -10.21
N LEU A 369 -3.71 12.10 -10.55
CA LEU A 369 -3.95 10.66 -10.49
C LEU A 369 -3.42 9.90 -11.72
N ARG A 370 -2.57 10.53 -12.55
CA ARG A 370 -2.05 9.99 -13.82
C ARG A 370 -0.55 10.10 -13.90
#